data_AF-H0GNV2-F1
#
_entry.id   AF-H0GNV2-F1
#
_cell.length_a   1.000
_cell.length_b   1.000
_cell.length_c   1.000
_cell.angle_alpha   90.00
_cell.angle_beta   90.00
_cell.angle_gamma   90.00
#
_symmetry.space_group_name_H-M   'P 1'
#
loop_
_entity.id
_entity.type
_entity.pdbx_description
1 polymer ?
#
loop_
_entity_poly.entity_id
_entity_poly.type
_entity_poly.pdbx_seq_one_letter_code
_entity_poly.pdbx_strand_id
1 'polypeptide(L)'
;MKEQSVNRIIEEEKFISRCLIVKKSSTTAMPNKSNLNKGQTLENIDIQELEKDFQNFGEVLEITPIVSRKLCVSIFFYDISSAMRAMEEYEQKGSYLYNKYFKTWTIWYGKDITDQPCTDL
;
A
#
# COMPACT_ATOMS: atom_id res chain seq x y z
N MET A 1 11.39 -41.10 0.36
CA MET A 1 12.13 -40.26 -0.60
C MET A 1 11.23 -39.89 -1.77
N LYS A 2 10.55 -38.75 -1.67
CA LYS A 2 10.07 -37.83 -2.74
C LYS A 2 9.19 -36.79 -2.06
N GLU A 3 9.77 -36.17 -1.04
CA GLU A 3 9.22 -35.15 -0.18
C GLU A 3 10.23 -34.03 -0.31
N GLN A 4 10.01 -33.07 -1.21
CA GLN A 4 10.66 -31.75 -1.28
C GLN A 4 10.48 -30.98 -2.62
N SER A 5 9.92 -31.56 -3.67
CA SER A 5 10.03 -30.96 -5.02
C SER A 5 8.78 -30.22 -5.55
N VAL A 6 7.72 -30.03 -4.77
CA VAL A 6 6.45 -29.48 -5.30
C VAL A 6 5.92 -28.24 -4.55
N ASN A 7 6.62 -27.77 -3.51
CA ASN A 7 6.14 -26.69 -2.63
C ASN A 7 6.96 -25.39 -2.67
N ARG A 8 7.58 -25.03 -3.81
CA ARG A 8 8.43 -23.82 -3.90
C ARG A 8 8.40 -23.03 -5.22
N ILE A 9 7.30 -23.05 -5.97
CA ILE A 9 7.12 -22.10 -7.09
C ILE A 9 5.64 -21.72 -7.21
N ILE A 10 5.14 -21.00 -6.20
CA ILE A 10 4.17 -19.93 -6.43
C ILE A 10 4.84 -18.72 -5.80
N GLU A 11 5.89 -18.22 -6.46
CA GLU A 11 6.22 -16.80 -6.33
C GLU A 11 4.98 -16.10 -6.87
N GLU A 12 4.21 -15.43 -6.01
CA GLU A 12 3.29 -14.41 -6.45
C GLU A 12 4.12 -13.45 -7.30
N GLU A 13 3.96 -13.48 -8.63
CA GLU A 13 4.50 -12.45 -9.50
C GLU A 13 3.96 -11.12 -8.97
N LYS A 14 4.77 -10.39 -8.21
CA LYS A 14 4.47 -9.02 -7.80
C LYS A 14 4.34 -8.24 -9.10
N PHE A 15 3.12 -8.02 -9.56
CA PHE A 15 2.84 -7.26 -10.76
C PHE A 15 3.27 -5.82 -10.50
N ILE A 16 4.48 -5.46 -10.91
CA ILE A 16 5.03 -4.12 -10.75
C ILE A 16 4.21 -3.18 -11.63
N SER A 17 3.74 -2.09 -11.05
CA SER A 17 2.94 -1.09 -11.76
C SER A 17 3.26 0.31 -11.23
N ARG A 18 2.68 1.33 -11.87
CA ARG A 18 2.77 2.72 -11.41
C ARG A 18 1.91 3.01 -10.17
N CYS A 19 1.13 2.04 -9.70
CA CYS A 19 0.20 2.19 -8.59
C CYS A 19 0.73 1.50 -7.35
N LEU A 20 0.73 2.20 -6.21
CA LEU A 20 0.89 1.61 -4.88
C LEU A 20 -0.41 1.70 -4.10
N ILE A 21 -0.82 0.59 -3.49
CA ILE A 21 -1.92 0.57 -2.54
C ILE A 21 -1.35 0.75 -1.14
N VAL A 22 -1.83 1.75 -0.43
CA VAL A 22 -1.41 2.07 0.94
C VAL A 22 -2.59 1.88 1.87
N LYS A 23 -2.53 0.86 2.72
CA LYS A 23 -3.63 0.46 3.61
C LYS A 23 -3.19 0.45 5.06
N LYS A 24 -3.97 1.10 5.90
CA LYS A 24 -3.72 1.14 7.34
C LYS A 24 -4.05 -0.21 7.98
N SER A 25 -3.08 -0.76 8.69
CA SER A 25 -3.24 -1.92 9.55
C SER A 25 -4.13 -1.54 10.74
N SER A 26 -4.97 -2.47 11.22
CA SER A 26 -5.69 -2.18 12.46
C SER A 26 -4.70 -2.19 13.60
N THR A 27 -4.61 -1.10 14.35
CA THR A 27 -4.00 -1.15 15.67
C THR A 27 -4.90 -2.05 16.53
N THR A 28 -4.50 -3.30 16.77
CA THR A 28 -5.08 -4.10 17.85
C THR A 28 -4.62 -3.51 19.17
N ALA A 29 -5.15 -2.34 19.55
CA ALA A 29 -5.27 -2.05 20.96
C ALA A 29 -6.32 -3.05 21.46
N MET A 30 -5.88 -4.09 22.18
CA MET A 30 -6.76 -5.00 22.90
C MET A 30 -7.79 -4.16 23.65
N PRO A 31 -9.09 -4.23 23.32
CA PRO A 31 -10.08 -3.49 24.07
C PRO A 31 -10.16 -4.18 25.44
N ASN A 32 -9.62 -3.53 26.47
CA ASN A 32 -10.02 -3.85 27.84
C ASN A 32 -11.55 -3.74 27.87
N LYS A 33 -12.17 -4.83 28.33
CA LYS A 33 -13.58 -5.21 28.16
C LYS A 33 -14.59 -4.32 28.92
N SER A 34 -14.32 -3.03 29.09
CA SER A 34 -15.09 -2.18 30.02
C SER A 34 -15.80 -0.96 29.43
N ASN A 35 -15.70 -0.64 28.14
CA ASN A 35 -16.45 0.52 27.61
C ASN A 35 -16.98 0.30 26.18
N LEU A 36 -18.09 -0.44 26.10
CA LEU A 36 -18.97 -0.52 24.93
C LEU A 36 -19.72 0.81 24.81
N ASN A 37 -19.09 1.86 24.29
CA ASN A 37 -19.70 3.12 23.82
C ASN A 37 -18.67 4.08 23.18
N LYS A 38 -17.61 3.58 22.54
CA LYS A 38 -16.81 4.43 21.64
C LYS A 38 -17.40 4.33 20.25
N GLY A 39 -18.15 5.36 19.85
CA GLY A 39 -18.49 5.59 18.45
C GLY A 39 -17.24 5.42 17.58
N GLN A 40 -17.41 4.87 16.39
CA GLN A 40 -16.32 4.68 15.43
C GLN A 40 -15.60 6.02 15.25
N THR A 41 -14.43 6.18 15.88
CA THR A 41 -13.59 7.34 15.61
C THR A 41 -13.11 7.18 14.18
N LEU A 42 -13.58 8.06 13.30
CA LEU A 42 -13.08 8.13 11.93
C LEU A 42 -11.58 8.39 12.01
N GLU A 43 -10.78 7.42 11.55
CA GLU A 43 -9.35 7.62 11.42
C GLU A 43 -9.11 8.63 10.30
N ASN A 44 -8.39 9.71 10.61
CA ASN A 44 -8.05 10.74 9.62
C ASN A 44 -6.72 10.38 8.93
N ILE A 45 -6.60 10.75 7.66
CA ILE A 45 -5.35 10.70 6.89
C ILE A 45 -5.06 12.09 6.36
N ASP A 46 -3.84 12.56 6.57
CA ASP A 46 -3.34 13.77 5.92
C ASP A 46 -2.85 13.40 4.52
N ILE A 47 -3.66 13.73 3.51
CA ILE A 47 -3.33 13.46 2.11
C ILE A 47 -2.15 14.30 1.64
N GLN A 48 -1.95 15.52 2.17
CA GLN A 48 -0.84 16.38 1.77
C GLN A 48 0.49 15.84 2.31
N GLU A 49 0.47 15.32 3.55
CA GLU A 49 1.63 14.63 4.11
C GLU A 49 1.98 13.37 3.31
N LEU A 50 0.96 12.56 2.98
CA LEU A 50 1.14 11.37 2.16
C LEU A 50 1.72 11.73 0.79
N GLU A 51 1.15 12.73 0.11
CA GLU A 51 1.64 13.18 -1.19
C GLU A 51 3.10 13.62 -1.11
N LYS A 52 3.45 14.46 -0.13
CA LYS A 52 4.83 14.93 0.07
C LYS A 52 5.81 13.80 0.33
N ASP A 53 5.41 12.79 1.09
CA ASP A 53 6.26 11.63 1.36
C ASP A 53 6.57 10.84 0.09
N PHE A 54 5.55 10.59 -0.74
CA PHE A 54 5.69 9.78 -1.95
C PHE A 54 6.29 10.57 -3.12
N GLN A 55 6.13 11.90 -3.13
CA GLN A 55 6.80 12.79 -4.11
C GLN A 55 8.34 12.72 -4.06
N ASN A 56 8.92 12.27 -2.93
CA ASN A 56 10.37 12.06 -2.83
C ASN A 56 10.89 10.97 -3.80
N PHE A 57 10.01 10.10 -4.29
CA PHE A 57 10.36 9.00 -5.21
C PHE A 57 10.02 9.31 -6.66
N GLY A 58 9.28 10.39 -6.94
CA GLY A 58 8.89 10.81 -8.27
C GLY A 58 7.55 11.54 -8.29
N GLU A 59 7.15 12.02 -9.46
CA GLU A 59 5.91 12.79 -9.60
C GLU A 59 4.68 11.91 -9.34
N VAL A 60 3.89 12.30 -8.33
CA VAL A 60 2.61 11.68 -8.00
C VAL A 60 1.55 12.25 -8.95
N LEU A 61 0.90 11.38 -9.70
CA LEU A 61 -0.19 11.71 -10.60
C LEU A 61 -1.48 11.97 -9.83
N GLU A 62 -1.84 11.05 -8.93
CA GLU A 62 -3.09 11.13 -8.17
C GLU A 62 -3.03 10.26 -6.91
N ILE A 63 -3.77 10.68 -5.88
CA ILE A 63 -4.06 9.85 -4.71
C ILE A 63 -5.59 9.68 -4.61
N THR A 64 -6.05 8.45 -4.75
CA THR A 64 -7.49 8.13 -4.77
C THR A 64 -7.88 7.25 -3.58
N PRO A 65 -9.03 7.51 -2.93
CA PRO A 65 -9.53 6.66 -1.86
C PRO A 65 -10.01 5.31 -2.40
N ILE A 66 -9.74 4.23 -1.67
CA ILE A 66 -10.22 2.88 -1.98
C ILE A 66 -11.32 2.51 -1.00
N VAL A 67 -12.47 2.09 -1.52
CA VAL A 67 -13.60 1.62 -0.71
C VAL A 67 -13.17 0.36 0.05
N SER A 68 -12.95 0.49 1.35
CA SER A 68 -12.51 -0.59 2.22
C SER A 68 -13.02 -0.39 3.65
N ARG A 69 -13.02 -1.47 4.45
CA ARG A 69 -13.35 -1.41 5.88
C ARG A 69 -12.27 -0.75 6.74
N LYS A 70 -11.11 -0.47 6.15
CA LYS A 70 -9.99 0.24 6.77
C LYS A 70 -9.58 1.38 5.87
N LEU A 71 -8.88 2.35 6.42
CA LEU A 71 -8.36 3.46 5.65
C LEU A 71 -7.35 2.95 4.61
N CYS A 72 -7.66 3.23 3.33
CA CYS A 72 -6.99 2.65 2.19
C CYS A 72 -7.02 3.63 1.03
N VAL A 73 -5.88 3.85 0.39
CA VAL A 73 -5.72 4.75 -0.76
C VAL A 73 -4.84 4.10 -1.81
N SER A 74 -5.04 4.48 -3.07
CA SER A 74 -4.13 4.21 -4.19
C SER A 74 -3.34 5.47 -4.49
N ILE A 75 -2.03 5.30 -4.66
CA ILE A 75 -1.11 6.35 -5.09
C ILE A 75 -0.63 5.98 -6.49
N PHE A 76 -0.95 6.81 -7.46
CA PHE A 76 -0.50 6.67 -8.84
C PHE A 76 0.69 7.58 -9.09
N PHE A 77 1.76 7.02 -9.65
CA PHE A 77 2.89 7.76 -10.16
C PHE A 77 2.78 7.95 -11.68
N TYR A 78 3.46 8.96 -12.22
CA TYR A 78 3.62 9.09 -13.67
C TYR A 78 4.52 7.99 -14.25
N ASP A 79 5.51 7.51 -13.49
CA ASP A 79 6.52 6.53 -13.93
C ASP A 79 6.56 5.33 -12.98
N ILE A 80 6.67 4.12 -13.55
CA ILE A 80 6.80 2.85 -12.83
C ILE A 80 8.06 2.83 -11.97
N SER A 81 9.11 3.48 -12.43
CA SER A 81 10.39 3.62 -11.72
C SER A 81 10.23 4.37 -10.38
N SER A 82 9.23 5.25 -10.27
CA SER A 82 8.93 5.98 -9.04
C SER A 82 8.24 5.10 -8.01
N ALA A 83 7.28 4.28 -8.46
CA ALA A 83 6.64 3.26 -7.61
C ALA A 83 7.66 2.20 -7.14
N MET A 84 8.57 1.80 -8.02
CA MET A 84 9.66 0.87 -7.68
C MET A 84 10.57 1.43 -6.58
N ARG A 85 11.05 2.67 -6.73
CA ARG A 85 11.89 3.32 -5.71
C ARG A 85 11.18 3.47 -4.37
N ALA A 86 9.90 3.85 -4.38
CA ALA A 86 9.09 3.93 -3.16
C ALA A 86 8.94 2.56 -2.48
N MET A 87 8.73 1.50 -3.26
CA MET A 87 8.63 0.13 -2.74
C MET A 87 9.96 -0.36 -2.18
N GLU A 88 11.07 -0.14 -2.90
CA GLU A 88 12.42 -0.50 -2.43
C GLU A 88 12.72 0.18 -1.11
N GLU A 89 12.39 1.46 -0.98
CA GLU A 89 12.56 2.21 0.26
C GLU A 89 11.69 1.62 1.37
N TYR A 90 10.41 1.36 1.09
CA TYR A 90 9.49 0.75 2.05
C TYR A 90 9.95 -0.62 2.55
N GLU A 91 10.58 -1.42 1.69
CA GLU A 91 11.10 -2.76 2.03
C GLU A 91 12.47 -2.69 2.74
N GLN A 92 13.22 -1.59 2.56
CA GLN A 92 14.53 -1.39 3.17
C GLN A 92 14.43 -1.02 4.65
N LYS A 93 14.82 -1.94 5.54
CA LYS A 93 14.84 -1.66 6.99
C LYS A 93 15.69 -0.43 7.33
N GLY A 94 15.09 0.48 8.10
CA GLY A 94 15.75 1.68 8.62
C GLY A 94 15.66 2.90 7.71
N SER A 95 15.07 2.76 6.53
CA SER A 95 14.76 3.88 5.63
C SER A 95 13.63 4.77 6.18
N TYR A 96 13.39 5.92 5.55
CA TYR A 96 12.35 6.87 5.93
C TYR A 96 10.93 6.29 5.82
N LEU A 97 10.53 5.76 4.67
CA LEU A 97 9.20 5.18 4.45
C LEU A 97 9.03 3.90 5.28
N TYR A 98 10.07 3.06 5.41
CA TYR A 98 10.01 1.91 6.33
C TYR A 98 9.68 2.36 7.76
N ASN A 99 10.46 3.30 8.31
CA ASN A 99 10.29 3.74 9.69
C ASN A 99 8.92 4.39 9.93
N LYS A 100 8.41 5.13 8.94
CA LYS A 100 7.13 5.85 9.04
C LYS A 100 5.91 4.95 8.82
N TYR A 101 5.97 4.02 7.87
CA TYR A 101 4.79 3.28 7.41
C TYR A 101 4.77 1.80 7.82
N PHE A 102 5.90 1.10 7.88
CA PHE A 102 5.95 -0.38 7.98
C PHE A 102 5.18 -0.98 9.17
N LYS A 103 5.10 -0.28 10.30
CA LYS A 103 4.43 -0.78 11.51
C LYS A 103 2.91 -0.67 11.47
N THR A 104 2.40 0.37 10.83
CA THR A 104 0.99 0.78 10.91
C THR A 104 0.28 0.72 9.56
N TRP A 105 1.02 0.53 8.47
CA TRP A 105 0.51 0.45 7.12
C TRP A 105 1.10 -0.75 6.39
N THR A 106 0.39 -1.19 5.37
CA THR A 106 0.86 -2.17 4.39
C THR A 106 0.83 -1.51 3.03
N ILE A 107 1.94 -1.63 2.30
CA ILE A 107 2.10 -1.10 0.94
C ILE A 107 2.38 -2.27 -0.01
N TRP A 108 1.70 -2.29 -1.15
CA TRP A 108 1.92 -3.26 -2.23
C TRP A 108 1.56 -2.65 -3.58
N TYR A 109 1.97 -3.28 -4.68
CA TYR A 109 1.59 -2.81 -6.02
C TYR A 109 0.09 -3.02 -6.30
N GLY A 110 -0.55 -1.99 -6.83
CA GLY A 110 -1.93 -2.04 -7.32
C GLY A 110 -2.00 -2.32 -8.82
N LYS A 111 -3.22 -2.44 -9.35
CA LYS A 111 -3.42 -2.47 -10.79
C LYS A 111 -3.31 -1.05 -11.35
N ASP A 112 -2.60 -0.89 -12.46
CA ASP A 112 -2.61 0.36 -13.19
C ASP A 112 -3.95 0.53 -13.93
N ILE A 113 -4.59 1.69 -13.80
CA ILE A 113 -5.83 1.98 -14.53
C ILE A 113 -5.59 2.03 -16.05
N THR A 114 -4.36 2.28 -16.49
CA THR A 114 -3.99 2.26 -17.92
C THR A 114 -3.76 0.85 -18.45
N ASP A 115 -3.71 -0.18 -17.60
CA ASP A 115 -3.60 -1.59 -18.04
C ASP A 115 -4.95 -2.20 -18.45
N GLN A 116 -6.01 -1.40 -18.61
CA GLN A 116 -7.23 -1.89 -19.23
C GLN A 116 -6.98 -2.11 -20.73
N PRO A 117 -7.26 -3.31 -21.26
CA PRO A 117 -7.20 -3.51 -22.70
C PRO A 117 -8.15 -2.50 -23.34
N CYS A 118 -7.65 -1.76 -24.33
CA CYS A 118 -8.51 -0.98 -25.20
C CYS A 118 -9.46 -1.98 -25.84
N THR A 119 -10.71 -2.02 -25.38
CA THR A 119 -11.74 -2.78 -26.09
C THR A 119 -11.94 -2.02 -27.39
N ASP A 120 -11.42 -2.57 -28.48
CA ASP A 120 -11.60 -2.03 -29.83
C ASP A 120 -13.09 -1.69 -30.05
N LEU A 121 -13.33 -0.46 -30.52
CA LEU A 121 -14.64 0.11 -30.84
C LEU A 121 -15.25 -0.52 -32.09
#